data_AF-C5LTW6-F1
#
_entry.id   AF-C5LTW6-F1
#
_cell.length_a   1.000
_cell.length_b   1.000
_cell.length_c   1.000
_cell.angle_alpha   90.00
_cell.angle_beta   90.00
_cell.angle_gamma   90.00
#
_symmetry.space_group_name_H-M   'P 1'
#
loop_
_entity.id
_entity.type
_entity.pdbx_description
1 polymer ?
#
loop_
_entity_poly.entity_id
_entity_poly.type
_entity_poly.pdbx_seq_one_letter_code
_entity_poly.pdbx_strand_id
1 'polypeptide(L)'
;MQHGRRKLSHDETSLEQKSLDREKAAKALKLMHDVLEARKTCKEMTPEVNGLTMKALQINPEVATIWNFRRDLLSRLPTSLRVPALEKELELLNMATKHITKSYCVWHQRRWVVDELLDLLSTNSPVDEGSSEQQTPERLIASELSVIDKLLSDDGRNFHVWNYRA
;
A
#
# COMPACT_ATOMS: atom_id res chain seq x y z
N MET A 1 13.41 -9.68 3.10
CA MET A 1 14.18 -10.52 4.04
C MET A 1 13.66 -10.25 5.44
N GLN A 2 13.37 -11.28 6.25
CA GLN A 2 12.98 -11.05 7.65
C GLN A 2 14.25 -10.80 8.47
N HIS A 3 14.47 -9.57 8.91
CA HIS A 3 15.59 -9.22 9.79
C HIS A 3 15.27 -9.60 11.24
N GLY A 4 16.29 -9.98 12.02
CA GLY A 4 16.15 -10.26 13.45
C GLY A 4 15.48 -11.59 13.81
N ARG A 5 15.14 -12.44 12.84
CA ARG A 5 14.58 -13.77 13.13
C ARG A 5 15.69 -14.70 13.65
N ARG A 6 15.53 -15.21 14.87
CA ARG A 6 16.44 -16.23 15.42
C ARG A 6 16.44 -17.46 14.51
N LYS A 7 17.64 -17.95 14.16
CA LYS A 7 17.80 -19.16 13.37
C LYS A 7 17.42 -20.36 14.26
N LEU A 8 16.34 -21.03 13.91
CA LEU A 8 15.95 -22.32 14.51
C LEU A 8 16.64 -23.46 13.73
N SER A 9 17.01 -24.52 14.42
CA SER A 9 17.55 -25.74 13.81
C SER A 9 16.47 -26.45 13.00
N HIS A 10 16.88 -27.15 11.93
CA HIS A 10 15.95 -27.90 11.07
C HIS A 10 15.19 -29.02 11.81
N ASP A 11 15.81 -29.54 12.88
CA ASP A 11 15.26 -30.60 13.74
C ASP A 11 14.26 -30.06 14.78
N GLU A 12 14.30 -28.76 15.09
CA GLU A 12 13.41 -28.11 16.06
C GLU A 12 12.01 -27.82 15.47
N THR A 13 11.84 -27.94 14.15
CA THR A 13 10.58 -27.62 13.48
C THR A 13 9.74 -28.88 13.30
N SER A 14 8.65 -28.99 14.06
CA SER A 14 7.67 -30.10 13.96
C SER A 14 7.21 -30.33 12.51
N LEU A 15 6.92 -31.60 12.16
CA LEU A 15 6.31 -31.96 10.88
C LEU A 15 5.01 -31.19 10.64
N GLU A 16 4.24 -30.92 11.69
CA GLU A 16 3.02 -30.11 11.62
C GLU A 16 3.32 -28.67 11.19
N GLN A 17 4.35 -28.05 11.76
CA GLN A 17 4.78 -26.69 11.39
C GLN A 17 5.27 -26.64 9.94
N LYS A 18 6.04 -27.64 9.50
CA LYS A 18 6.46 -27.77 8.09
C LYS A 18 5.26 -27.92 7.15
N SER A 19 4.23 -28.68 7.55
CA SER A 19 2.99 -28.84 6.79
C SER A 19 2.22 -27.51 6.69
N LEU A 20 2.03 -26.81 7.82
CA LEU A 20 1.36 -25.51 7.87
C LEU A 20 2.08 -24.46 7.02
N ASP A 21 3.41 -24.42 7.06
CA ASP A 21 4.21 -23.48 6.27
C ASP A 21 4.09 -23.78 4.77
N ARG A 22 4.07 -25.06 4.37
CA ARG A 22 3.81 -25.47 2.98
C ARG A 22 2.42 -25.08 2.51
N GLU A 23 1.40 -25.27 3.34
CA GLU A 23 0.02 -24.89 3.01
C GLU A 23 -0.10 -23.36 2.84
N LYS A 24 0.51 -22.58 3.74
CA LYS A 24 0.58 -21.12 3.62
C LYS A 24 1.31 -20.69 2.36
N ALA A 25 2.44 -21.31 2.05
CA ALA A 25 3.20 -21.02 0.84
C ALA A 25 2.40 -21.34 -0.43
N ALA A 26 1.71 -22.49 -0.48
CA ALA A 26 0.85 -22.87 -1.60
C ALA A 26 -0.30 -21.89 -1.81
N LYS A 27 -0.97 -21.45 -0.73
CA LYS A 27 -2.02 -20.43 -0.79
C LYS A 27 -1.48 -19.09 -1.30
N ALA A 28 -0.31 -18.66 -0.83
CA ALA A 28 0.33 -17.43 -1.28
C ALA A 28 0.73 -17.47 -2.76
N LEU A 29 1.27 -18.61 -3.23
CA LEU A 29 1.62 -18.83 -4.64
C LEU A 29 0.38 -18.79 -5.54
N LYS A 30 -0.69 -19.48 -5.13
CA LYS A 30 -1.97 -19.45 -5.85
C LYS A 30 -2.51 -18.02 -5.95
N LEU A 31 -2.51 -17.29 -4.84
CA LEU A 31 -2.99 -15.91 -4.80
C LEU A 31 -2.18 -14.99 -5.73
N MET A 32 -0.85 -15.15 -5.76
CA MET A 32 0.00 -14.39 -6.67
C MET A 32 -0.29 -14.74 -8.14
N HIS A 33 -0.47 -16.02 -8.45
CA HIS A 33 -0.85 -16.46 -9.79
C HIS A 33 -2.17 -15.82 -10.22
N ASP A 34 -3.19 -15.84 -9.35
CA ASP A 34 -4.49 -15.24 -9.64
C ASP A 34 -4.37 -13.72 -9.88
N VAL A 35 -3.52 -13.00 -9.13
CA VAL A 35 -3.23 -11.57 -9.39
C VAL A 35 -2.58 -11.36 -10.75
N LEU A 36 -1.63 -12.22 -11.14
CA LEU A 36 -0.95 -12.11 -12.43
C LEU A 36 -1.89 -12.38 -13.61
N GLU A 37 -2.80 -13.35 -13.47
CA GLU A 37 -3.84 -13.60 -14.46
C GLU A 37 -4.84 -12.44 -14.55
N ALA A 38 -5.32 -11.94 -13.41
CA ALA A 38 -6.18 -10.75 -13.38
C ALA A 38 -5.51 -9.54 -14.03
N ARG A 39 -4.19 -9.35 -13.86
CA ARG A 39 -3.45 -8.27 -14.54
C ARG A 39 -3.48 -8.36 -16.06
N LYS A 40 -3.46 -9.58 -16.60
CA LYS A 40 -3.52 -9.79 -18.07
C LYS A 40 -4.89 -9.43 -18.60
N THR A 41 -5.95 -9.90 -17.94
CA THR A 41 -7.32 -9.90 -18.46
C THR A 41 -8.15 -8.70 -18.01
N CYS A 42 -8.02 -8.25 -16.76
CA CYS A 42 -8.80 -7.15 -16.21
C CYS A 42 -8.15 -5.79 -16.53
N LYS A 43 -8.99 -4.80 -16.86
CA LYS A 43 -8.58 -3.42 -17.14
C LYS A 43 -9.24 -2.38 -16.23
N GLU A 44 -10.07 -2.85 -15.30
CA GLU A 44 -10.86 -2.03 -14.38
C GLU A 44 -10.68 -2.51 -12.94
N MET A 45 -10.82 -1.58 -11.98
CA MET A 45 -10.75 -1.87 -10.55
C MET A 45 -12.10 -2.42 -10.06
N THR A 46 -12.39 -3.68 -10.36
CA THR A 46 -13.60 -4.34 -9.83
C THR A 46 -13.42 -4.68 -8.34
N PRO A 47 -14.52 -4.87 -7.57
CA PRO A 47 -14.44 -5.30 -6.17
C PRO A 47 -13.63 -6.59 -5.98
N GLU A 48 -13.73 -7.53 -6.92
CA GLU A 48 -13.00 -8.80 -6.91
C GLU A 48 -11.49 -8.58 -7.09
N VAL A 49 -11.10 -7.79 -8.08
CA VAL A 49 -9.68 -7.45 -8.35
C VAL A 49 -9.08 -6.67 -7.18
N ASN A 50 -9.84 -5.73 -6.63
CA ASN A 50 -9.43 -4.97 -5.44
C ASN A 50 -9.22 -5.91 -4.25
N GLY A 51 -10.19 -6.78 -3.94
CA GLY A 51 -10.09 -7.74 -2.84
C GLY A 51 -8.94 -8.74 -3.03
N LEU A 52 -8.70 -9.19 -4.26
CA LEU A 52 -7.62 -10.09 -4.61
C LEU A 52 -6.24 -9.46 -4.35
N THR A 53 -6.04 -8.24 -4.87
CA THR A 53 -4.76 -7.52 -4.72
C THR A 53 -4.54 -7.08 -3.27
N MET A 54 -5.59 -6.66 -2.53
CA MET A 54 -5.48 -6.37 -1.09
C MET A 54 -5.04 -7.59 -0.28
N LYS A 55 -5.65 -8.77 -0.51
CA LYS A 55 -5.24 -10.02 0.15
C LYS A 55 -3.78 -10.35 -0.15
N ALA A 56 -3.33 -10.14 -1.39
CA ALA A 56 -1.96 -10.42 -1.79
C ALA A 56 -0.95 -9.49 -1.10
N LEU A 57 -1.30 -8.20 -0.95
CA LEU A 57 -0.49 -7.22 -0.23
C LEU A 57 -0.44 -7.47 1.28
N GLN A 58 -1.50 -8.02 1.88
CA GLN A 58 -1.48 -8.45 3.29
C GLN A 58 -0.49 -9.58 3.53
N ILE A 59 -0.27 -10.46 2.54
CA ILE A 59 0.74 -11.52 2.63
C ILE A 59 2.15 -10.94 2.46
N ASN A 60 2.36 -10.11 1.43
CA ASN A 60 3.64 -9.49 1.18
C ASN A 60 3.51 -8.17 0.40
N PRO A 61 3.64 -7.00 1.06
CA PRO A 61 3.56 -5.71 0.39
C PRO A 61 4.87 -5.31 -0.31
N GLU A 62 5.93 -6.12 -0.26
CA GLU A 62 7.17 -5.89 -1.03
C GLU A 62 7.06 -6.28 -2.51
N VAL A 63 5.90 -6.77 -2.95
CA VAL A 63 5.74 -7.20 -4.35
C VAL A 63 5.31 -6.01 -5.20
N ALA A 64 6.29 -5.32 -5.79
CA ALA A 64 6.09 -4.16 -6.66
C ALA A 64 5.06 -4.39 -7.79
N THR A 65 5.00 -5.62 -8.33
CA THR A 65 4.04 -5.97 -9.40
C THR A 65 2.59 -5.74 -9.01
N ILE A 66 2.22 -5.97 -7.74
CA ILE A 66 0.84 -5.78 -7.27
C ILE A 66 0.53 -4.28 -7.20
N TRP A 67 1.44 -3.47 -6.65
CA TRP A 67 1.30 -2.02 -6.61
C TRP A 67 1.21 -1.41 -8.00
N ASN A 68 2.08 -1.85 -8.93
CA ASN A 68 2.01 -1.42 -10.33
C ASN A 68 0.65 -1.72 -10.95
N PHE A 69 0.12 -2.93 -10.72
CA PHE A 69 -1.20 -3.28 -11.22
C PHE A 69 -2.30 -2.40 -10.61
N ARG A 70 -2.25 -2.12 -9.30
CA ARG A 70 -3.21 -1.21 -8.65
C ARG A 70 -3.13 0.20 -9.23
N ARG A 71 -1.93 0.75 -9.45
CA ARG A 71 -1.73 2.05 -10.10
C ARG A 71 -2.33 2.10 -11.49
N ASP A 72 -2.02 1.12 -12.33
CA ASP A 72 -2.53 1.02 -13.70
C ASP A 72 -4.06 1.08 -13.74
N LEU A 73 -4.73 0.48 -12.75
CA LEU A 73 -6.19 0.48 -12.63
C LEU A 73 -6.74 1.80 -12.07
N LEU A 74 -6.12 2.34 -11.00
CA LEU A 74 -6.53 3.60 -10.36
C LEU A 74 -6.39 4.78 -11.32
N SER A 75 -5.31 4.86 -12.10
CA SER A 75 -5.08 5.90 -13.10
C SER A 75 -6.14 5.91 -14.22
N ARG A 76 -6.82 4.78 -14.46
CA ARG A 76 -7.88 4.68 -15.48
C ARG A 76 -9.25 5.15 -14.98
N LEU A 77 -9.43 5.27 -13.67
CA LEU A 77 -10.69 5.73 -13.10
C LEU A 77 -10.95 7.18 -13.52
N PRO A 78 -12.20 7.59 -13.78
CA PRO A 78 -12.53 8.99 -13.99
C PRO A 78 -12.22 9.80 -12.74
N THR A 79 -11.89 11.09 -12.89
CA THR A 79 -11.49 11.98 -11.80
C THR A 79 -12.43 11.95 -10.60
N SER A 80 -13.74 11.94 -10.84
CA SER A 80 -14.78 11.89 -9.79
C SER A 80 -14.72 10.64 -8.90
N LEU A 81 -14.26 9.51 -9.44
CA LEU A 81 -14.11 8.26 -8.70
C LEU A 81 -12.67 8.05 -8.22
N ARG A 82 -11.71 8.76 -8.81
CA ARG A 82 -10.29 8.57 -8.54
C ARG A 82 -9.90 9.11 -7.17
N VAL A 83 -10.37 10.30 -6.77
CA VAL A 83 -10.11 10.88 -5.44
C VAL A 83 -10.52 9.92 -4.30
N PRO A 84 -11.79 9.46 -4.20
CA PRO A 84 -12.19 8.56 -3.12
C PRO A 84 -11.50 7.19 -3.20
N ALA A 85 -11.09 6.75 -4.39
CA ALA A 85 -10.32 5.50 -4.54
C ALA A 85 -8.88 5.66 -4.04
N LEU A 86 -8.23 6.80 -4.30
CA LEU A 86 -6.90 7.13 -3.81
C LEU A 86 -6.88 7.35 -2.29
N GLU A 87 -7.92 7.96 -1.71
CA GLU A 87 -8.08 8.09 -0.25
C GLU A 87 -8.12 6.70 0.42
N LYS A 88 -8.91 5.76 -0.14
CA LYS A 88 -8.94 4.36 0.33
C LYS A 88 -7.59 3.65 0.15
N GLU A 89 -6.86 3.95 -0.93
CA GLU A 89 -5.50 3.43 -1.12
C GLU A 89 -4.55 3.95 -0.04
N LEU A 90 -4.69 5.22 0.35
CA LEU A 90 -3.91 5.82 1.43
C LEU A 90 -4.21 5.18 2.79
N GLU A 91 -5.46 4.82 3.07
CA GLU A 91 -5.83 4.02 4.25
C GLU A 91 -5.14 2.66 4.28
N LEU A 92 -5.10 1.96 3.14
CA LEU A 92 -4.38 0.69 2.99
C LEU A 92 -2.88 0.87 3.28
N LEU A 93 -2.28 1.95 2.76
CA LEU A 93 -0.88 2.28 2.99
C LEU A 93 -0.60 2.70 4.44
N ASN A 94 -1.53 3.35 5.12
CA ASN A 94 -1.44 3.66 6.55
C ASN A 94 -1.37 2.40 7.41
N MET A 95 -2.09 1.34 7.01
CA MET A 95 -1.96 0.03 7.67
C MET A 95 -0.61 -0.63 7.33
N ALA A 96 -0.20 -0.63 6.05
CA ALA A 96 1.03 -1.25 5.62
C ALA A 96 2.29 -0.62 6.26
N THR A 97 2.36 0.71 6.28
CA THR A 97 3.50 1.47 6.84
C THR A 97 3.69 1.26 8.34
N LYS A 98 2.62 1.03 9.11
CA LYS A 98 2.72 0.69 10.55
C LYS A 98 3.42 -0.64 10.79
N HIS A 99 3.24 -1.61 9.89
CA HIS A 99 3.81 -2.95 10.03
C HIS A 99 5.18 -3.09 9.36
N ILE A 100 5.37 -2.42 8.22
CA ILE A 100 6.59 -2.52 7.40
C ILE A 100 7.06 -1.12 7.05
N THR A 101 7.82 -0.53 7.97
CA THR A 101 8.35 0.84 7.86
C THR A 101 9.54 0.96 6.91
N LYS A 102 10.14 -0.17 6.51
CA LYS A 102 11.37 -0.24 5.69
C LYS A 102 11.12 -0.89 4.33
N SER A 103 10.07 -0.43 3.65
CA SER A 103 9.61 -0.94 2.36
C SER A 103 9.70 0.11 1.27
N TYR A 104 10.57 -0.08 0.29
CA TYR A 104 10.60 0.82 -0.87
C TYR A 104 9.29 0.77 -1.66
N CYS A 105 8.68 -0.42 -1.80
CA CYS A 105 7.46 -0.58 -2.57
C CYS A 105 6.30 0.21 -1.97
N VAL A 106 6.12 0.12 -0.65
CA VAL A 106 5.05 0.84 0.07
C VAL A 106 5.27 2.35 0.02
N TRP A 107 6.49 2.83 0.30
CA TRP A 107 6.79 4.26 0.27
C TRP A 107 6.67 4.86 -1.14
N HIS A 108 7.09 4.11 -2.17
CA HIS A 108 6.95 4.54 -3.55
C HIS A 108 5.48 4.58 -3.99
N GLN A 109 4.65 3.63 -3.56
CA GLN A 109 3.22 3.70 -3.79
C GLN A 109 2.60 4.89 -3.06
N ARG A 110 2.97 5.12 -1.80
CA ARG A 110 2.47 6.24 -1.00
C ARG A 110 2.77 7.59 -1.63
N ARG A 111 4.01 7.78 -2.12
CA ARG A 111 4.39 9.00 -2.86
C ARG A 111 3.49 9.21 -4.07
N TRP A 112 3.35 8.17 -4.90
CA TRP A 112 2.49 8.26 -6.07
C TRP A 112 1.03 8.62 -5.72
N VAL A 113 0.45 7.99 -4.69
CA VAL A 113 -0.94 8.31 -4.27
C VAL A 113 -1.07 9.76 -3.80
N VAL A 114 -0.12 10.24 -2.99
CA VAL A 114 -0.14 11.61 -2.47
C VAL A 114 0.06 12.63 -3.60
N ASP A 115 0.99 12.38 -4.53
CA ASP A 115 1.23 13.28 -5.67
C ASP A 115 -0.02 13.39 -6.56
N GLU A 116 -0.68 12.26 -6.87
CA GLU A 116 -1.93 12.26 -7.64
C GLU A 116 -3.06 12.98 -6.90
N LEU A 117 -3.20 12.77 -5.59
CA LEU A 117 -4.21 13.48 -4.79
C LEU A 117 -3.94 14.99 -4.78
N LEU A 118 -2.68 15.42 -4.62
CA LEU A 118 -2.33 16.83 -4.62
C LEU A 118 -2.64 17.48 -5.96
N ASP A 119 -2.31 16.84 -7.09
CA ASP A 119 -2.63 17.36 -8.42
C ASP A 119 -4.15 17.48 -8.63
N LEU A 120 -4.91 16.44 -8.27
CA LEU A 120 -6.36 16.43 -8.40
C LEU A 120 -7.05 17.46 -7.50
N LEU A 121 -6.60 17.62 -6.26
CA LEU A 121 -7.18 18.58 -5.32
C LEU A 121 -6.82 20.03 -5.70
N SER A 122 -5.63 20.27 -6.25
CA SER A 122 -5.19 21.59 -6.70
C SER A 122 -5.92 22.04 -7.97
N THR A 123 -6.23 21.11 -8.88
CA THR A 123 -6.88 21.41 -10.16
C THR A 123 -8.40 21.51 -10.06
N ASN A 124 -9.03 20.81 -9.11
CA ASN A 124 -10.48 20.78 -8.93
C ASN A 124 -10.97 21.65 -7.75
N SER A 125 -10.15 22.58 -7.27
CA SER A 125 -10.47 23.41 -6.11
C SER A 125 -11.85 24.08 -6.27
N PRO A 126 -12.86 23.73 -5.46
CA PRO A 126 -14.13 24.43 -5.46
C PRO A 126 -13.88 25.84 -4.91
N VAL A 127 -14.44 26.86 -5.56
CA VAL A 127 -14.40 28.27 -5.14
C VAL A 127 -15.32 28.53 -3.92
N ASP A 128 -15.82 27.49 -3.26
CA ASP A 128 -16.86 27.63 -2.24
C ASP A 128 -16.36 27.17 -0.86
N GLU A 129 -16.09 28.14 0.01
CA GLU A 129 -15.51 28.04 1.36
C GLU A 129 -16.44 27.36 2.41
N GLY A 130 -17.43 26.57 1.98
CA GLY A 130 -18.56 26.15 2.83
C GLY A 130 -18.57 24.70 3.35
N SER A 131 -17.91 23.75 2.69
CA SER A 131 -18.02 22.31 3.02
C SER A 131 -16.86 21.84 3.92
N SER A 132 -17.08 21.92 5.23
CA SER A 132 -16.10 21.65 6.30
C SER A 132 -15.42 20.26 6.30
N GLU A 133 -15.93 19.29 5.53
CA GLU A 133 -15.47 17.89 5.52
C GLU A 133 -14.66 17.48 4.28
N GLN A 134 -14.48 18.35 3.27
CA GLN A 134 -13.71 17.98 2.10
C GLN A 134 -12.20 17.99 2.37
N GLN A 135 -11.50 17.02 1.77
CA GLN A 135 -10.05 16.94 1.83
C GLN A 135 -9.44 18.10 1.02
N THR A 136 -8.48 18.81 1.60
CA THR A 136 -7.73 19.89 0.92
C THR A 136 -6.26 19.51 0.80
N PRO A 137 -5.49 20.12 -0.13
CA PRO A 137 -4.05 19.90 -0.22
C PRO A 137 -3.32 20.12 1.10
N GLU A 138 -3.69 21.16 1.86
CA GLU A 138 -3.07 21.50 3.15
C GLU A 138 -3.35 20.43 4.21
N ARG A 139 -4.60 19.93 4.28
CA ARG A 139 -4.98 18.86 5.20
C ARG A 139 -4.26 17.56 4.87
N LEU A 140 -4.13 17.23 3.58
CA LEU A 140 -3.39 16.06 3.13
C LEU A 140 -1.91 16.17 3.55
N ILE A 141 -1.24 17.27 3.23
CA ILE A 141 0.16 17.51 3.62
C ILE A 141 0.33 17.43 5.14
N ALA A 142 -0.56 18.06 5.92
CA ALA A 142 -0.51 18.00 7.38
C ALA A 142 -0.65 16.57 7.91
N SER A 143 -1.54 15.76 7.33
CA SER A 143 -1.71 14.35 7.69
C SER A 143 -0.46 13.52 7.36
N GLU A 144 0.19 13.77 6.22
CA GLU A 144 1.42 13.07 5.82
C GLU A 144 2.61 13.44 6.72
N LEU A 145 2.76 14.72 7.07
CA LEU A 145 3.76 15.16 8.04
C LEU A 145 3.56 14.51 9.41
N SER A 146 2.31 14.36 9.87
CA SER A 146 2.01 13.65 11.11
C SER A 146 2.43 12.17 11.07
N VAL A 147 2.26 11.49 9.94
CA VAL A 147 2.71 10.10 9.76
C VAL A 147 4.24 10.01 9.79
N ILE A 148 4.92 10.93 9.09
CA ILE A 148 6.38 11.03 9.07
C ILE A 148 6.93 11.26 10.47
N ASP A 149 6.42 12.26 11.19
CA ASP A 149 6.88 12.62 12.54
C ASP A 149 6.72 11.45 13.51
N LYS A 150 5.57 10.75 13.45
CA LYS A 150 5.34 9.56 14.26
C LYS A 150 6.38 8.46 13.99
N LEU A 151 6.63 8.15 12.71
CA LEU A 151 7.55 7.07 12.34
C LEU A 151 9.02 7.43 12.62
N LEU A 152 9.41 8.70 12.51
CA LEU A 152 10.74 9.18 12.89
C LEU A 152 10.92 9.27 14.41
N SER A 153 9.84 9.50 15.16
CA SER A 153 9.87 9.37 16.62
C SER A 153 10.14 7.92 17.04
N ASP A 154 9.59 6.94 16.33
CA ASP A 154 9.81 5.51 16.60
C ASP A 154 11.19 5.02 16.13
N ASP A 155 11.66 5.45 14.95
CA ASP A 155 13.00 5.17 14.41
C ASP A 155 13.57 6.38 13.64
N GLY A 156 14.25 7.28 14.35
CA GLY A 156 14.83 8.49 13.75
C GLY A 156 15.92 8.24 12.71
N ARG A 157 16.40 7.00 12.58
CA ARG A 157 17.38 6.59 11.56
C ARG A 157 16.72 5.91 10.36
N ASN A 158 15.39 5.89 10.28
CA ASN A 158 14.69 5.28 9.17
C ASN A 158 14.87 6.12 7.89
N PHE A 159 15.85 5.75 7.09
CA PHE A 159 16.19 6.47 5.86
C PHE A 159 15.04 6.46 4.83
N HIS A 160 14.15 5.46 4.85
CA HIS A 160 13.02 5.41 3.91
C HIS A 160 12.04 6.55 4.19
N VAL A 161 11.77 6.83 5.47
CA VAL A 161 10.89 7.92 5.89
C VAL A 161 11.55 9.27 5.60
N TRP A 162 12.85 9.41 5.87
CA TRP A 162 13.60 10.61 5.52
C TRP A 162 13.60 10.89 4.01
N ASN A 163 13.85 9.87 3.19
CA ASN A 163 13.78 10.00 1.73
C ASN A 163 12.36 10.32 1.26
N TYR A 164 11.34 9.76 1.92
CA TYR A 164 9.94 10.09 1.60
C TYR A 164 9.57 11.53 1.96
N ARG A 165 10.14 12.08 3.04
CA ARG A 165 9.92 13.46 3.48
C ARG A 165 10.56 14.50 2.55
N ALA A 166 11.69 14.17 1.92
CA ALA A 166 12.42 15.03 1.00
C ALA A 166 11.68 15.20 -0.34
#